data_AF-A0A2W5QM02-F1
#
_entry.id   AF-A0A2W5QM02-F1
#
_cell.length_a   1.000
_cell.length_b   1.000
_cell.length_c   1.000
_cell.angle_alpha   90.00
_cell.angle_beta   90.00
_cell.angle_gamma   90.00
#
_symmetry.space_group_name_H-M   'P 1'
#
loop_
_entity.id
_entity.type
_entity.pdbx_description
1 polymer ?
#
loop_
_entity_poly.entity_id
_entity_poly.type
_entity_poly.pdbx_seq_one_letter_code
_entity_poly.pdbx_strand_id
1 'polypeptide(L)'
;MVDKAADEVVAARGCTPAEVTPYQVAKYLGCEPNGALYAKVRDWRRRRQDERGLAAIDMPAGAEGDFRAMLEQLTTQAVDHFVRTVRMVGGDLDRTAAMRIADAERRRVEAESETAEVLDLCQKAETDLAAATVRIGTLEDALAQAQRREDVLRGRLDQREADAAGHDTTAGPEEIVAAEAAEPSHSDGVDTDTPVQHAMPFHAADGASE
;
A
#
# COMPACT_ATOMS: atom_id res chain seq x y z
N MET A 1 -4.11 -70.33 13.10
CA MET A 1 -4.39 -71.55 13.90
C MET A 1 -4.86 -72.70 13.01
N VAL A 2 -5.92 -72.52 12.22
CA VAL A 2 -6.43 -73.55 11.28
C VAL A 2 -5.42 -73.89 10.18
N ASP A 3 -4.78 -72.89 9.58
CA ASP A 3 -3.77 -73.09 8.52
C ASP A 3 -2.58 -73.92 9.01
N LYS A 4 -2.04 -73.59 10.19
CA LYS A 4 -0.94 -74.34 10.82
C LYS A 4 -1.32 -75.79 11.12
N ALA A 5 -2.52 -76.01 11.65
CA ALA A 5 -3.04 -77.36 11.91
C ALA A 5 -3.27 -78.15 10.62
N ALA A 6 -3.74 -77.51 9.55
CA ALA A 6 -3.89 -78.15 8.24
C ALA A 6 -2.52 -78.53 7.65
N ASP A 7 -1.52 -77.66 7.76
CA ASP A 7 -0.14 -77.93 7.34
C ASP A 7 0.52 -79.06 8.18
N GLU A 8 0.25 -79.11 9.48
CA GLU A 8 0.71 -80.19 10.38
C GLU A 8 0.04 -81.53 10.05
N VAL A 9 -1.24 -81.53 9.66
CA VAL A 9 -1.95 -82.73 9.16
C VAL A 9 -1.38 -83.21 7.84
N VAL A 10 -1.03 -82.29 6.92
CA VAL A 10 -0.29 -82.61 5.68
C VAL A 10 1.05 -83.28 6.00
N ALA A 11 1.83 -82.68 6.88
CA ALA A 11 3.17 -83.17 7.24
C ALA A 11 3.11 -84.53 7.96
N ALA A 12 2.16 -84.72 8.87
CA ALA A 12 2.02 -85.96 9.64
C ALA A 12 1.51 -87.14 8.80
N ARG A 13 0.79 -86.89 7.71
CA ARG A 13 0.21 -87.92 6.85
C ARG A 13 0.91 -88.09 5.51
N GLY A 14 1.82 -87.18 5.15
CA GLY A 14 2.50 -87.16 3.86
C GLY A 14 1.53 -87.01 2.67
N CYS A 15 0.36 -86.41 2.88
CA CYS A 15 -0.68 -86.27 1.85
C CYS A 15 -0.58 -84.92 1.13
N THR A 16 -1.23 -84.78 -0.03
CA THR A 16 -1.29 -83.48 -0.70
C THR A 16 -2.32 -82.56 -0.02
N PRO A 17 -2.17 -81.21 -0.08
CA PRO A 17 -3.17 -80.27 0.46
C PRO A 17 -4.59 -80.47 -0.08
N ALA A 18 -4.72 -81.10 -1.25
CA ALA A 18 -6.01 -81.47 -1.84
C ALA A 18 -6.71 -82.63 -1.12
N GLU A 19 -5.94 -83.53 -0.50
CA GLU A 19 -6.42 -84.73 0.19
C GLU A 19 -6.83 -84.48 1.66
N VAL A 20 -6.42 -83.34 2.22
CA VAL A 20 -6.75 -82.97 3.61
C VAL A 20 -8.22 -82.63 3.73
N THR A 21 -9.00 -83.45 4.44
CA THR A 21 -10.42 -83.16 4.65
C THR A 21 -10.63 -82.21 5.84
N PRO A 22 -11.64 -81.32 5.81
CA PRO A 22 -11.93 -80.42 6.93
C PRO A 22 -12.17 -81.13 8.27
N TYR A 23 -12.68 -82.36 8.22
CA TYR A 23 -12.88 -83.21 9.40
C TYR A 23 -11.55 -83.63 10.04
N GLN A 24 -10.51 -83.87 9.25
CA GLN A 24 -9.19 -84.24 9.76
C GLN A 24 -8.54 -83.07 10.51
N VAL A 25 -8.72 -81.84 10.00
CA VAL A 25 -8.26 -80.62 10.67
C VAL A 25 -9.05 -80.36 11.96
N ALA A 26 -10.36 -80.61 11.95
CA ALA A 26 -11.22 -80.52 13.15
C ALA A 26 -10.77 -81.50 14.25
N LYS A 27 -10.52 -82.75 13.87
CA LYS A 27 -10.05 -83.81 14.77
C LYS A 27 -8.67 -83.48 15.35
N TYR A 28 -7.78 -82.88 14.56
CA TYR A 28 -6.45 -82.46 15.01
C TYR A 28 -6.52 -81.30 16.01
N LEU A 29 -7.44 -80.35 15.79
CA LEU A 29 -7.67 -79.21 16.68
C LEU A 29 -8.52 -79.55 17.92
N GLY A 30 -9.04 -80.78 18.03
CA GLY A 30 -9.89 -81.18 19.15
C GLY A 30 -11.21 -80.41 19.24
N CYS A 31 -11.69 -79.84 18.14
CA CYS A 31 -12.89 -78.99 18.09
C CYS A 31 -14.03 -79.66 17.32
N GLU A 32 -15.28 -79.30 17.65
CA GLU A 32 -16.43 -79.77 16.88
C GLU A 32 -16.41 -79.23 15.44
N PRO A 33 -16.70 -80.07 14.43
CA PRO A 33 -16.73 -79.64 13.04
C PRO A 33 -17.84 -78.58 12.83
N ASN A 34 -17.46 -77.34 12.55
CA ASN A 34 -18.40 -76.28 12.21
C ASN A 34 -18.22 -75.78 10.77
N GLY A 35 -19.26 -75.13 10.22
CA GLY A 35 -19.24 -74.62 8.84
C GLY A 35 -18.15 -73.57 8.58
N ALA A 36 -17.78 -72.79 9.60
CA ALA A 36 -16.71 -71.77 9.49
C ALA A 36 -15.31 -72.40 9.37
N LEU A 37 -15.05 -73.52 10.05
CA LEU A 37 -13.83 -74.30 9.92
C LEU A 37 -13.72 -74.87 8.51
N TYR A 38 -14.82 -75.37 7.96
CA TYR A 38 -14.84 -75.92 6.60
C TYR A 38 -14.62 -74.85 5.53
N ALA A 39 -15.07 -73.63 5.77
CA ALA A 39 -14.76 -72.49 4.91
C ALA A 39 -13.26 -72.16 4.97
N LYS A 40 -12.67 -72.11 6.18
CA LYS A 40 -11.24 -71.82 6.37
C LYS A 40 -10.31 -72.89 5.78
N VAL A 41 -10.64 -74.18 5.91
CA VAL A 41 -9.84 -75.26 5.31
C VAL A 41 -9.94 -75.23 3.77
N ARG A 42 -11.09 -74.85 3.20
CA ARG A 42 -11.23 -74.66 1.75
C ARG A 42 -10.45 -73.45 1.24
N ASP A 43 -10.46 -72.34 1.98
CA ASP A 43 -9.66 -71.16 1.67
C ASP A 43 -8.15 -71.43 1.75
N TRP A 44 -7.70 -72.08 2.82
CA TRP A 44 -6.33 -72.56 2.96
C TRP A 44 -5.92 -73.44 1.78
N ARG A 45 -6.78 -74.40 1.38
CA ARG A 45 -6.49 -75.27 0.22
C ARG A 45 -6.35 -74.47 -1.07
N ARG A 46 -7.22 -73.47 -1.30
CA ARG A 46 -7.14 -72.60 -2.47
C ARG A 46 -5.83 -71.82 -2.49
N ARG A 47 -5.46 -71.18 -1.37
CA ARG A 47 -4.17 -70.47 -1.24
C ARG A 47 -2.97 -71.36 -1.50
N ARG A 48 -2.94 -72.59 -0.97
CA ARG A 48 -1.86 -73.56 -1.21
C ARG A 48 -1.82 -74.08 -2.65
N GLN A 49 -2.96 -74.11 -3.35
CA GLN A 49 -3.01 -74.45 -4.77
C GLN A 49 -2.52 -73.29 -5.64
N ASP A 50 -2.87 -72.05 -5.30
CA ASP A 50 -2.40 -70.84 -5.98
C ASP A 50 -0.89 -70.63 -5.78
N GLU A 51 -0.38 -70.87 -4.56
CA GLU A 51 1.06 -70.87 -4.24
C GLU A 51 1.84 -71.95 -5.01
N ARG A 52 1.23 -73.13 -5.25
CA ARG A 52 1.83 -74.18 -6.09
C ARG A 52 1.74 -73.87 -7.59
N GLY A 53 0.75 -73.06 -8.00
CA GLY A 53 0.56 -72.60 -9.38
C GLY A 53 1.46 -71.42 -9.76
N LEU A 54 1.93 -70.67 -8.77
CA LEU A 54 3.05 -69.73 -8.91
C LEU A 54 4.33 -70.54 -9.02
N ALA A 55 4.63 -71.01 -10.23
CA ALA A 55 5.98 -71.44 -10.56
C ALA A 55 6.93 -70.34 -10.07
N ALA A 56 7.92 -70.72 -9.25
CA ALA A 56 8.99 -69.81 -8.88
C ALA A 56 9.54 -69.23 -10.19
N ILE A 57 9.30 -67.94 -10.42
CA ILE A 57 9.85 -67.25 -11.57
C ILE A 57 11.35 -67.30 -11.35
N ASP A 58 12.02 -68.15 -12.10
CA ASP A 58 13.45 -68.36 -12.01
C ASP A 58 14.11 -67.05 -12.47
N MET A 59 14.46 -66.21 -11.50
CA MET A 59 14.99 -64.88 -11.77
C MET A 59 16.43 -65.06 -12.27
N PRO A 60 16.77 -64.63 -13.50
CA PRO A 60 18.13 -64.76 -14.00
C PRO A 60 19.11 -64.09 -13.04
N ALA A 61 20.24 -64.75 -12.77
CA ALA A 61 21.29 -64.18 -11.93
C ALA A 61 21.75 -62.83 -12.53
N GLY A 62 21.49 -61.72 -11.83
CA GLY A 62 21.75 -60.35 -12.29
C GLY A 62 20.51 -59.48 -12.48
N ALA A 63 19.33 -60.06 -12.74
CA ALA A 63 18.09 -59.30 -12.99
C ALA A 63 17.64 -58.44 -11.80
N GLU A 64 17.93 -58.88 -10.56
CA GLU A 64 17.67 -58.07 -9.36
C GLU A 64 18.54 -56.81 -9.31
N GLY A 65 19.79 -56.91 -9.74
CA GLY A 65 20.72 -55.78 -9.83
C GLY A 65 20.27 -54.78 -10.89
N ASP A 66 19.89 -55.28 -12.07
CA ASP A 66 19.38 -54.45 -13.16
C ASP A 66 18.08 -53.73 -12.79
N PHE A 67 17.16 -54.43 -12.12
CA PHE A 67 15.91 -53.84 -11.64
C PHE A 67 16.17 -52.76 -10.57
N ARG A 68 17.09 -53.03 -9.63
CA ARG A 68 17.48 -52.04 -8.61
C ARG A 68 18.13 -50.82 -9.24
N ALA A 69 19.03 -51.00 -10.21
CA ALA A 69 19.66 -49.91 -10.94
C ALA A 69 18.64 -49.09 -11.73
N MET A 70 17.66 -49.74 -12.37
CA MET A 70 16.58 -49.05 -13.07
C MET A 70 15.71 -48.23 -12.10
N LEU A 71 15.37 -48.79 -10.94
CA LEU A 71 14.63 -48.05 -9.91
C LEU A 71 15.42 -46.85 -9.41
N GLU A 72 16.71 -47.01 -9.14
CA GLU A 72 17.58 -45.94 -8.66
C GLU A 72 17.77 -44.84 -9.71
N GLN A 73 17.87 -45.22 -10.99
CA GLN A 73 17.90 -44.27 -12.10
C GLN A 73 16.58 -43.50 -12.21
N LEU A 74 15.44 -44.19 -12.08
CA LEU A 74 14.12 -43.59 -12.20
C LEU A 74 13.82 -42.65 -11.03
N THR A 75 14.19 -43.02 -9.80
CA THR A 75 14.07 -42.14 -8.63
C THR A 75 14.97 -40.91 -8.76
N THR A 76 16.22 -41.08 -9.20
CA THR A 76 17.14 -39.96 -9.42
C THR A 76 16.58 -38.99 -10.46
N GLN A 77 16.10 -39.49 -11.60
CA GLN A 77 15.49 -38.67 -12.64
C GLN A 77 14.23 -37.95 -12.16
N ALA A 78 13.37 -38.63 -11.40
CA ALA A 78 12.15 -38.04 -10.85
C ALA A 78 12.47 -36.93 -9.86
N VAL A 79 13.43 -37.14 -8.95
CA VAL A 79 13.86 -36.15 -7.96
C VAL A 79 14.52 -34.95 -8.65
N ASP A 80 15.42 -35.17 -9.61
CA ASP A 80 16.07 -34.09 -10.35
C ASP A 80 15.05 -33.24 -11.11
N HIS A 81 14.08 -33.90 -11.76
CA HIS A 81 13.01 -33.19 -12.45
C HIS A 81 12.17 -32.36 -11.48
N PHE A 82 11.76 -32.94 -10.35
CA PHE A 82 11.00 -32.25 -9.32
C PHE A 82 11.76 -31.05 -8.74
N VAL A 83 13.03 -31.21 -8.39
CA VAL A 83 13.85 -30.11 -7.86
C VAL A 83 14.01 -28.99 -8.89
N ARG A 84 14.18 -29.34 -10.17
CA ARG A 84 14.29 -28.35 -11.25
C ARG A 84 12.99 -27.57 -11.45
N THR A 85 11.84 -28.24 -11.43
CA THR A 85 10.54 -27.55 -11.57
C THR A 85 10.23 -26.67 -10.37
N VAL A 86 10.47 -27.15 -9.15
CA VAL A 86 10.31 -26.33 -7.93
C VAL A 86 11.21 -25.10 -7.96
N ARG A 87 12.47 -25.23 -8.38
CA ARG A 87 13.36 -24.07 -8.53
C ARG A 87 12.88 -23.07 -9.58
N MET A 88 12.36 -23.55 -10.71
CA MET A 88 11.84 -22.67 -11.76
C MET A 88 10.63 -21.88 -11.25
N VAL A 89 9.67 -22.57 -10.64
CA VAL A 89 8.48 -21.92 -10.06
C VAL A 89 8.86 -20.96 -8.93
N GLY A 90 9.79 -21.35 -8.06
CA GLY A 90 10.32 -20.48 -7.02
C GLY A 90 10.97 -19.22 -7.59
N GLY A 91 11.79 -19.36 -8.63
CA GLY A 91 12.41 -18.22 -9.30
C GLY A 91 11.41 -17.28 -9.98
N ASP A 92 10.34 -17.81 -10.57
CA ASP A 92 9.27 -17.01 -11.17
C ASP A 92 8.43 -16.29 -10.11
N LEU A 93 8.16 -16.93 -8.97
CA LEU A 93 7.51 -16.31 -7.83
C LEU A 93 8.37 -15.18 -7.24
N ASP A 94 9.65 -15.42 -7.03
CA ASP A 94 10.60 -14.41 -6.51
C ASP A 94 10.70 -13.22 -7.47
N ARG A 95 10.77 -13.47 -8.78
CA ARG A 95 10.77 -12.40 -9.80
C ARG A 95 9.47 -11.59 -9.75
N THR A 96 8.33 -12.26 -9.62
CA THR A 96 7.03 -11.58 -9.53
C THR A 96 6.90 -10.77 -8.25
N ALA A 97 7.36 -11.31 -7.12
CA ALA A 97 7.39 -10.61 -5.85
C ALA A 97 8.30 -9.37 -5.92
N ALA A 98 9.50 -9.50 -6.49
CA ALA A 98 10.42 -8.38 -6.67
C ALA A 98 9.82 -7.25 -7.52
N MET A 99 9.15 -7.58 -8.63
CA MET A 99 8.47 -6.57 -9.46
C MET A 99 7.34 -5.86 -8.68
N ARG A 100 6.54 -6.60 -7.91
CA ARG A 100 5.46 -6.01 -7.10
C ARG A 100 5.99 -5.10 -6.00
N ILE A 101 7.10 -5.48 -5.36
CA ILE A 101 7.76 -4.66 -4.34
C ILE A 101 8.28 -3.37 -4.99
N ALA A 102 9.00 -3.46 -6.11
CA ALA A 102 9.51 -2.29 -6.82
C ALA A 102 8.37 -1.35 -7.28
N ASP A 103 7.25 -1.90 -7.76
CA ASP A 103 6.07 -1.11 -8.11
C ASP A 103 5.43 -0.44 -6.88
N ALA A 104 5.36 -1.14 -5.75
CA ALA A 104 4.83 -0.59 -4.51
C ALA A 104 5.72 0.53 -3.96
N GLU A 105 7.05 0.36 -4.02
CA GLU A 105 8.02 1.37 -3.62
C GLU A 105 7.92 2.62 -4.49
N ARG A 106 7.79 2.48 -5.82
CA ARG A 106 7.59 3.61 -6.72
C ARG A 106 6.33 4.41 -6.40
N ARG A 107 5.18 3.73 -6.28
CA ARG A 107 3.92 4.40 -5.91
C ARG A 107 4.00 5.08 -4.54
N ARG A 108 4.73 4.49 -3.61
CA ARG A 108 4.95 5.08 -2.29
C ARG A 108 5.75 6.37 -2.39
N VAL A 109 6.85 6.37 -3.14
CA VAL A 109 7.68 7.58 -3.33
C VAL A 109 6.90 8.68 -4.05
N GLU A 110 6.12 8.32 -5.08
CA GLU A 110 5.23 9.25 -5.78
C GLU A 110 4.21 9.87 -4.81
N ALA A 111 3.50 9.05 -4.03
CA ALA A 111 2.54 9.54 -3.04
C ALA A 111 3.20 10.41 -1.96
N GLU A 112 4.40 10.05 -1.48
CA GLU A 112 5.15 10.87 -0.52
C GLU A 112 5.51 12.23 -1.14
N SER A 113 5.92 12.28 -2.41
CA SER A 113 6.20 13.55 -3.11
C SER A 113 4.95 14.41 -3.31
N GLU A 114 3.83 13.83 -3.72
CA GLU A 114 2.55 14.54 -3.87
C GLU A 114 2.08 15.13 -2.54
N THR A 115 2.20 14.36 -1.44
CA THR A 115 1.83 14.87 -0.11
C THR A 115 2.73 16.02 0.34
N ALA A 116 4.03 15.96 0.03
CA ALA A 116 4.96 17.04 0.35
C ALA A 116 4.63 18.32 -0.43
N GLU A 117 4.31 18.19 -1.73
CA GLU A 117 3.89 19.32 -2.57
C GLU A 117 2.60 19.97 -2.06
N VAL A 118 1.60 19.17 -1.68
CA VAL A 118 0.35 19.68 -1.10
C VAL A 118 0.60 20.40 0.21
N LEU A 119 1.47 19.88 1.07
CA LEU A 119 1.83 20.54 2.33
C LEU A 119 2.54 21.88 2.10
N ASP A 120 3.46 21.96 1.13
CA ASP A 120 4.13 23.21 0.76
C ASP A 120 3.13 24.26 0.23
N LEU A 121 2.19 23.83 -0.62
CA LEU A 121 1.11 24.69 -1.12
C LEU A 121 0.21 25.20 0.02
N CYS A 122 -0.16 24.33 0.96
CA CYS A 122 -0.94 24.72 2.13
C CYS A 122 -0.18 25.74 3.00
N GLN A 123 1.10 25.48 3.27
CA GLN A 123 1.93 26.39 4.05
C GLN A 123 2.05 27.75 3.36
N LYS A 124 2.26 27.77 2.05
CA LYS A 124 2.29 29.01 1.26
C LYS A 124 0.95 29.76 1.34
N ALA A 125 -0.17 29.06 1.16
CA ALA A 125 -1.49 29.66 1.25
C ALA A 125 -1.77 30.25 2.65
N GLU A 126 -1.33 29.58 3.72
CA GLU A 126 -1.42 30.10 5.08
C GLU A 126 -0.58 31.36 5.28
N THR A 127 0.65 31.39 4.74
CA THR A 127 1.49 32.59 4.81
C THR A 127 0.90 33.77 4.03
N ASP A 128 0.34 33.51 2.84
CA ASP A 128 -0.31 34.52 2.01
C ASP A 128 -1.57 35.06 2.71
N LEU A 129 -2.37 34.18 3.34
CA LEU A 129 -3.53 34.57 4.13
C LEU A 129 -3.14 35.44 5.32
N ALA A 130 -2.09 35.07 6.05
CA ALA A 130 -1.59 35.86 7.17
C ALA A 130 -1.14 37.25 6.71
N ALA A 131 -0.38 37.33 5.60
CA ALA A 131 0.07 38.59 5.02
C ALA A 131 -1.12 39.46 4.56
N ALA A 132 -2.12 38.85 3.91
CA ALA A 132 -3.34 39.54 3.48
C ALA A 132 -4.12 40.07 4.69
N THR A 133 -4.24 39.29 5.76
CA THR A 133 -4.93 39.69 6.99
C THR A 133 -4.26 40.90 7.64
N VAL A 134 -2.92 40.90 7.72
CA VAL A 134 -2.16 42.06 8.21
C VAL A 134 -2.42 43.28 7.31
N ARG A 135 -2.38 43.10 5.99
CA ARG A 135 -2.63 44.20 5.04
C ARG A 135 -4.04 44.78 5.17
N ILE A 136 -5.06 43.93 5.36
CA ILE A 136 -6.43 44.38 5.61
C ILE A 136 -6.47 45.25 6.87
N GLY A 137 -5.91 44.79 7.99
CA GLY A 137 -5.86 45.57 9.23
C GLY A 137 -5.18 46.94 9.03
N THR A 138 -4.05 46.99 8.30
CA THR A 138 -3.39 48.27 8.01
C THR A 138 -4.24 49.22 7.16
N LEU A 139 -5.03 48.69 6.22
CA LEU A 139 -5.91 49.47 5.37
C LEU A 139 -7.14 49.96 6.14
N GLU A 140 -7.69 49.14 7.04
CA GLU A 140 -8.78 49.52 7.94
C GLU A 140 -8.36 50.66 8.87
N ASP A 141 -7.17 50.59 9.46
CA ASP A 141 -6.62 51.66 10.29
C ASP A 141 -6.39 52.96 9.50
N ALA A 142 -5.84 52.85 8.29
CA ALA A 142 -5.65 54.00 7.41
C ALA A 142 -6.99 54.65 7.01
N LEU A 143 -8.01 53.84 6.72
CA LEU A 143 -9.36 54.31 6.41
C LEU A 143 -9.97 55.04 7.62
N ALA A 144 -9.88 54.47 8.82
CA ALA A 144 -10.38 55.11 10.04
C ALA A 144 -9.68 56.45 10.31
N GLN A 145 -8.37 56.55 10.06
CA GLN A 145 -7.63 57.81 10.17
C GLN A 145 -8.08 58.83 9.13
N ALA A 146 -8.31 58.41 7.88
CA ALA A 146 -8.79 59.28 6.82
C ALA A 146 -10.20 59.83 7.13
N GLN A 147 -11.11 58.98 7.59
CA GLN A 147 -12.46 59.38 8.03
C GLN A 147 -12.41 60.40 9.16
N ARG A 148 -11.60 60.17 10.20
CA ARG A 148 -11.43 61.14 11.29
C ARG A 148 -10.94 62.51 10.79
N ARG A 149 -10.01 62.53 9.82
CA ARG A 149 -9.54 63.79 9.21
C ARG A 149 -10.64 64.46 8.41
N GLU A 150 -11.41 63.68 7.66
CA GLU A 150 -12.56 64.19 6.90
C GLU A 150 -13.62 64.81 7.84
N ASP A 151 -13.98 64.15 8.93
CA ASP A 151 -14.94 64.66 9.91
C ASP A 151 -14.48 65.98 10.53
N VAL A 152 -13.18 66.08 10.86
CA VAL A 152 -12.58 67.34 11.35
C VAL A 152 -12.65 68.44 10.30
N LEU A 153 -12.36 68.13 9.03
CA LEU A 153 -12.43 69.10 7.94
C LEU A 153 -13.87 69.55 7.67
N ARG A 154 -14.85 68.63 7.70
CA ARG A 154 -16.27 68.95 7.59
C ARG A 154 -16.73 69.88 8.72
N GLY A 155 -16.40 69.56 9.97
CA GLY A 155 -16.73 70.44 11.10
C GLY A 155 -16.11 71.83 11.00
N ARG A 156 -14.89 71.94 10.44
CA ARG A 156 -14.26 73.26 10.16
C ARG A 156 -14.94 74.02 9.03
N LEU A 157 -15.47 73.33 8.02
CA LEU A 157 -16.26 73.95 6.96
C LEU A 157 -17.60 74.46 7.51
N ASP A 158 -18.32 73.62 8.25
CA ASP A 158 -19.60 73.98 8.88
C ASP A 158 -19.45 75.21 9.78
N GLN A 159 -18.38 75.27 10.59
CA GLN A 159 -18.09 76.44 11.44
C GLN A 159 -17.85 77.70 10.60
N ARG A 160 -17.08 77.61 9.52
CA ARG A 160 -16.81 78.75 8.64
C ARG A 160 -18.06 79.23 7.91
N GLU A 161 -18.93 78.31 7.50
CA GLU A 161 -20.22 78.63 6.88
C GLU A 161 -21.14 79.33 7.89
N ALA A 162 -21.19 78.86 9.15
CA ALA A 162 -21.94 79.51 10.22
C ALA A 162 -21.41 80.92 10.55
N ASP A 163 -20.09 81.08 10.63
CA ASP A 163 -19.45 82.38 10.88
C ASP A 163 -19.74 83.38 9.73
N ALA A 164 -19.70 82.92 8.47
CA ALA A 164 -20.06 83.72 7.31
C ALA A 164 -21.53 84.15 7.32
N ALA A 165 -22.45 83.24 7.65
CA ALA A 165 -23.88 83.54 7.77
C ALA A 165 -24.20 84.50 8.95
N GLY A 166 -23.42 84.43 10.03
CA GLY A 166 -23.53 85.35 11.17
C GLY A 166 -23.05 86.77 10.85
N HIS A 167 -22.04 86.91 10.00
CA HIS A 167 -21.56 88.22 9.54
C HIS A 167 -22.51 88.92 8.58
N ASP A 168 -23.33 88.21 7.80
CA ASP A 168 -24.34 88.81 6.92
C ASP A 168 -25.53 89.44 7.68
N THR A 169 -25.74 89.08 8.96
CA THR A 169 -26.88 89.63 9.75
C THR A 169 -26.50 90.84 10.61
N THR A 170 -25.22 91.21 10.66
CA THR A 170 -24.74 92.36 11.45
C THR A 170 -23.87 93.31 10.62
N ALA A 171 -24.23 93.54 9.36
CA ALA A 171 -23.70 94.65 8.58
C ALA A 171 -24.48 95.94 8.90
N GLY A 172 -24.28 96.46 10.12
CA GLY A 172 -24.35 97.90 10.35
C GLY A 172 -23.10 98.54 9.73
N PRO A 173 -23.18 99.74 9.12
CA PRO A 173 -22.08 100.28 8.33
C PRO A 173 -20.98 100.76 9.26
N GLU A 174 -19.93 99.95 9.45
CA GLU A 174 -18.73 100.42 10.12
C GLU A 174 -17.78 101.11 9.13
N GLU A 175 -17.63 102.39 9.44
CA GLU A 175 -16.66 103.37 9.02
C GLU A 175 -15.24 102.82 8.91
N ILE A 176 -14.64 103.04 7.74
CA ILE A 176 -13.25 102.74 7.42
C ILE A 176 -12.35 103.68 8.23
N VAL A 177 -11.55 103.14 9.15
CA VAL A 177 -10.38 103.85 9.68
C VAL A 177 -9.14 103.00 9.48
N ALA A 178 -8.26 103.52 8.62
CA ALA A 178 -6.92 103.03 8.37
C ALA A 178 -5.98 103.43 9.53
N ALA A 179 -5.19 102.47 10.01
CA ALA A 179 -3.93 102.70 10.74
C ALA A 179 -3.01 101.52 10.35
N GLU A 180 -2.07 101.72 9.43
CA GLU A 180 -0.70 102.24 9.67
C GLU A 180 0.28 101.13 10.07
N ALA A 181 0.99 100.68 9.03
CA ALA A 181 2.34 100.12 8.94
C ALA A 181 3.01 99.47 10.18
N ALA A 182 3.35 98.18 10.04
CA ALA A 182 4.65 97.65 10.46
C ALA A 182 5.00 96.36 9.71
N GLU A 183 5.99 96.43 8.83
CA GLU A 183 6.90 95.35 8.41
C GLU A 183 8.28 96.01 8.23
N PRO A 184 9.44 95.29 8.23
CA PRO A 184 9.62 93.86 7.89
C PRO A 184 10.72 93.11 8.68
N SER A 185 11.01 91.88 8.22
CA SER A 185 12.30 91.13 8.25
C SER A 185 12.35 89.93 9.21
N HIS A 186 12.91 88.78 8.88
CA HIS A 186 13.47 88.19 7.65
C HIS A 186 13.74 86.69 7.97
N SER A 187 13.69 85.83 6.94
CA SER A 187 14.60 84.69 6.60
C SER A 187 14.96 83.64 7.68
N ASP A 188 15.22 82.36 7.42
CA ASP A 188 15.57 81.49 6.28
C ASP A 188 15.00 80.09 6.63
N GLY A 189 14.57 79.21 5.72
CA GLY A 189 15.33 78.61 4.63
C GLY A 189 15.65 77.13 4.97
N VAL A 190 15.85 76.31 3.94
CA VAL A 190 16.18 74.84 3.88
C VAL A 190 14.96 73.97 3.54
N ASP A 191 14.66 73.77 2.26
CA ASP A 191 15.23 72.78 1.31
C ASP A 191 14.99 71.31 1.70
N THR A 192 14.21 70.59 0.89
CA THR A 192 14.81 69.62 -0.04
C THR A 192 13.78 69.12 -1.07
N ASP A 193 14.14 69.44 -2.30
CA ASP A 193 13.79 68.83 -3.57
C ASP A 193 14.03 67.30 -3.55
N THR A 194 13.11 66.48 -4.07
CA THR A 194 13.41 65.28 -4.88
C THR A 194 12.11 64.71 -5.49
N PRO A 195 11.98 64.66 -6.84
CA PRO A 195 10.95 63.90 -7.52
C PRO A 195 11.48 62.50 -7.89
N VAL A 196 10.88 61.43 -7.35
CA VAL A 196 11.17 60.07 -7.86
C VAL A 196 10.16 59.71 -8.93
N GLN A 197 10.65 59.80 -10.17
CA GLN A 197 10.08 59.20 -11.36
C GLN A 197 9.90 57.69 -11.14
N HIS A 198 8.70 57.16 -11.40
CA HIS A 198 8.54 55.73 -11.67
C HIS A 198 8.24 55.56 -13.16
N ALA A 199 9.33 55.36 -13.91
CA ALA A 199 9.27 54.78 -15.24
C ALA A 199 8.93 53.30 -15.09
N MET A 200 7.75 52.91 -15.56
CA MET A 200 7.42 51.51 -15.85
C MET A 200 7.71 51.27 -17.33
N PRO A 201 8.72 50.47 -17.71
CA PRO A 201 8.81 49.98 -19.07
C PRO A 201 7.84 48.81 -19.24
N PHE A 202 7.03 48.92 -20.29
CA PHE A 202 6.37 47.80 -20.95
C PHE A 202 7.39 46.71 -21.31
N HIS A 203 7.04 45.44 -21.08
CA HIS A 203 7.24 44.41 -22.10
C HIS A 203 6.12 43.36 -22.01
N ALA A 204 5.36 43.30 -23.10
CA ALA A 204 4.51 42.19 -23.45
C ALA A 204 5.33 41.14 -24.23
N ALA A 205 4.92 39.88 -24.04
CA ALA A 205 4.91 38.75 -24.98
C ALA A 205 6.18 38.40 -25.79
N ASP A 206 6.68 37.18 -25.56
CA ASP A 206 6.99 36.16 -26.57
C ASP A 206 7.08 34.82 -25.78
N GLY A 207 6.52 33.68 -26.16
CA GLY A 207 6.16 33.21 -27.50
C GLY A 207 7.34 32.47 -28.14
N ALA A 208 7.51 31.17 -27.84
CA ALA A 208 8.20 30.13 -28.64
C ALA A 208 8.45 28.90 -27.75
N SER A 209 7.88 27.72 -28.08
CA SER A 209 8.54 26.61 -28.82
C SER A 209 9.57 25.88 -27.93
N GLU A 210 9.57 24.57 -27.72
CA GLU A 210 9.16 23.38 -28.50
C GLU A 210 8.68 22.25 -27.57
#